data_AF-A0A1U9XFN1-F1
#
_entry.id   AF-A0A1U9XFN1-F1
#
_cell.length_a   1.000
_cell.length_b   1.000
_cell.length_c   1.000
_cell.angle_alpha   90.00
_cell.angle_beta   90.00
_cell.angle_gamma   90.00
#
_symmetry.space_group_name_H-M   'P 1'
#
loop_
_entity.id
_entity.type
_entity.pdbx_description
1 polymer ?
#
loop_
_entity_poly.entity_id
_entity_poly.type
_entity_poly.pdbx_seq_one_letter_code
_entity_poly.pdbx_strand_id
1 'polypeptide(L)'
;MKKIESLLSPICEAINETKSKSKQAVFNMYLQNILEAKKYYTWEQIADYINNNTKTELAQKTYINMTERAKKRQKCTEPKEQAKTIDVIDQNEAKGDEPRGG
;
A
#
# COMPACT_ATOMS: atom_id res chain seq x y z
N MET A 1 -24.69 -10.49 -10.38
CA MET A 1 -23.32 -9.94 -10.52
C MET A 1 -23.07 -8.95 -9.39
N LYS A 2 -21.93 -9.02 -8.69
CA LYS A 2 -21.54 -7.94 -7.77
C LYS A 2 -21.17 -6.71 -8.61
N LYS A 3 -21.72 -5.54 -8.30
CA LYS A 3 -21.41 -4.29 -9.03
C LYS A 3 -19.95 -3.90 -8.79
N ILE A 4 -19.25 -3.49 -9.85
CA ILE A 4 -17.85 -3.04 -9.79
C ILE A 4 -17.65 -1.90 -8.77
N GLU A 5 -18.64 -1.02 -8.66
CA GLU A 5 -18.68 0.10 -7.71
C GLU A 5 -18.55 -0.39 -6.25
N SER A 6 -19.31 -1.40 -5.86
CA SER A 6 -19.28 -1.92 -4.48
C SER A 6 -17.91 -2.47 -4.07
N LEU A 7 -17.08 -2.87 -5.03
CA LEU A 7 -15.74 -3.42 -4.78
C LEU A 7 -14.65 -2.35 -4.90
N LEU A 8 -14.78 -1.44 -5.87
CA LEU A 8 -13.73 -0.49 -6.22
C LEU A 8 -13.97 0.94 -5.68
N SER A 9 -15.19 1.33 -5.30
CA SER A 9 -15.45 2.65 -4.71
C SER A 9 -14.58 2.95 -3.49
N PRO A 10 -14.40 2.04 -2.51
CA PRO A 10 -13.53 2.30 -1.36
C PRO A 10 -12.07 2.55 -1.75
N ILE A 11 -11.62 1.95 -2.86
CA ILE A 11 -10.25 2.13 -3.38
C ILE A 11 -10.13 3.53 -4.01
N CYS A 12 -11.14 3.95 -4.77
CA CYS A 12 -11.16 5.25 -5.42
C CYS A 12 -11.23 6.38 -4.38
N GLU A 13 -12.08 6.22 -3.36
CA GLU A 13 -12.16 7.14 -2.22
C GLU A 13 -10.81 7.24 -1.51
N ALA A 14 -10.19 6.10 -1.17
CA ALA A 14 -8.89 6.11 -0.52
C ALA A 14 -7.79 6.77 -1.39
N ILE A 15 -7.81 6.59 -2.72
CA ILE A 15 -6.87 7.29 -3.61
C ILE A 15 -7.12 8.81 -3.61
N ASN A 16 -8.39 9.24 -3.60
CA ASN A 16 -8.76 10.66 -3.64
C ASN A 16 -8.55 11.37 -2.29
N GLU A 17 -8.79 10.70 -1.16
CA GLU A 17 -8.58 11.27 0.18
C GLU A 17 -7.11 11.34 0.59
N THR A 18 -6.27 10.48 0.02
CA THR A 18 -4.88 10.36 0.48
C THR A 18 -4.00 11.49 -0.06
N LYS A 19 -3.92 12.58 0.72
CA LYS A 19 -2.91 13.62 0.53
C LYS A 19 -1.47 13.14 0.81
N SER A 20 -1.29 12.02 1.52
CA SER A 20 0.02 11.54 2.02
C SER A 20 0.33 10.05 1.78
N LYS A 21 -0.65 9.20 1.42
CA LYS A 21 -0.40 7.78 1.18
C LYS A 21 -0.28 7.51 -0.33
N SER A 22 0.69 6.68 -0.71
CA SER A 22 0.88 6.32 -2.13
C SER A 22 -0.21 5.37 -2.62
N LYS A 23 -0.48 5.38 -3.94
CA LYS A 23 -1.42 4.45 -4.59
C LYS A 23 -1.09 2.98 -4.29
N GLN A 24 0.19 2.63 -4.21
CA GLN A 24 0.63 1.29 -3.82
C GLN A 24 0.21 0.93 -2.38
N ALA A 25 0.20 1.88 -1.45
CA ALA A 25 -0.26 1.65 -0.09
C ALA A 25 -1.77 1.37 -0.04
N VAL A 26 -2.57 2.08 -0.85
CA VAL A 26 -4.00 1.80 -1.00
C VAL A 26 -4.21 0.39 -1.57
N PHE A 27 -3.44 -0.01 -2.58
CA PHE A 27 -3.49 -1.36 -3.15
C PHE A 27 -3.10 -2.45 -2.15
N ASN A 28 -2.18 -2.16 -1.23
CA ASN A 28 -1.84 -3.08 -0.15
C ASN A 28 -3.00 -3.26 0.84
N MET A 29 -3.70 -2.16 1.20
CA MET A 29 -4.83 -2.18 2.14
C MET A 29 -6.06 -2.88 1.55
N TYR A 30 -6.40 -2.59 0.30
CA TYR A 30 -7.62 -3.09 -0.36
C TYR A 30 -7.37 -4.26 -1.32
N LEU A 31 -6.32 -5.06 -1.09
CA LEU A 31 -5.96 -6.15 -1.98
C LEU A 31 -7.13 -7.13 -2.19
N GLN A 32 -7.83 -7.52 -1.13
CA GLN A 32 -8.93 -8.48 -1.21
C GLN A 32 -10.05 -8.00 -2.13
N ASN A 33 -10.42 -6.72 -2.06
CA ASN A 33 -11.42 -6.12 -2.93
C ASN A 33 -11.00 -6.17 -4.40
N ILE A 34 -9.71 -5.93 -4.70
CA ILE A 34 -9.17 -6.00 -6.06
C ILE A 34 -9.19 -7.44 -6.58
N LEU A 35 -8.80 -8.42 -5.75
CA LEU A 35 -8.83 -9.83 -6.12
C LEU A 35 -10.25 -10.33 -6.34
N GLU A 36 -11.20 -9.85 -5.55
CA GLU A 36 -12.60 -10.18 -5.70
C GLU A 36 -13.19 -9.54 -6.97
N ALA A 37 -12.88 -8.28 -7.26
CA ALA A 37 -13.25 -7.64 -8.52
C ALA A 37 -12.70 -8.41 -9.72
N LYS A 38 -11.46 -8.92 -9.62
CA LYS A 38 -10.82 -9.68 -10.69
C LYS A 38 -11.49 -11.01 -11.03
N LYS A 39 -12.30 -11.58 -10.12
CA LYS A 39 -13.11 -12.78 -10.39
C LYS A 39 -14.25 -12.50 -11.37
N TYR A 40 -14.71 -11.26 -11.45
CA TYR A 40 -15.88 -10.87 -12.23
C TYR A 40 -15.55 -9.93 -13.40
N TYR A 41 -14.43 -9.19 -13.31
CA TYR A 41 -14.06 -8.13 -14.24
C TYR A 41 -12.65 -8.32 -14.83
N THR A 42 -12.43 -7.77 -16.01
CA THR A 42 -11.10 -7.71 -16.65
C THR A 42 -10.22 -6.63 -16.01
N TRP A 43 -8.90 -6.72 -16.23
CA TRP A 43 -7.99 -5.66 -15.77
C TRP A 43 -8.26 -4.32 -16.45
N GLU A 44 -8.71 -4.34 -17.71
CA GLU A 44 -9.18 -3.16 -18.44
C GLU A 44 -10.34 -2.47 -17.72
N GLN A 45 -11.41 -3.21 -17.43
CA GLN A 45 -12.58 -2.67 -16.73
C GLN A 45 -12.22 -2.11 -15.34
N ILE A 46 -11.34 -2.80 -14.60
CA ILE A 46 -10.88 -2.34 -13.28
C ILE A 46 -10.04 -1.07 -13.42
N ALA A 47 -9.11 -1.05 -14.38
CA ALA A 47 -8.23 0.10 -14.62
C ALA A 47 -9.02 1.33 -15.06
N ASP A 48 -9.92 1.18 -16.04
CA ASP A 48 -10.76 2.26 -16.54
C ASP A 48 -11.66 2.80 -15.44
N TYR A 49 -12.27 1.94 -14.62
CA TYR A 49 -13.08 2.39 -13.50
C TYR A 49 -12.26 3.23 -12.51
N ILE A 50 -11.09 2.76 -12.09
CA ILE A 50 -10.25 3.50 -11.13
C ILE A 50 -9.75 4.80 -11.75
N ASN A 51 -9.27 4.77 -13.00
CA ASN A 51 -8.80 5.96 -13.71
C ASN A 51 -9.88 7.03 -13.83
N ASN A 52 -11.09 6.64 -14.25
CA ASN A 52 -12.23 7.55 -14.40
C ASN A 52 -12.68 8.17 -13.06
N ASN A 53 -12.61 7.41 -11.96
CA ASN A 53 -13.05 7.88 -10.64
C ASN A 53 -11.96 8.60 -9.82
N THR A 54 -10.69 8.45 -10.19
CA THR A 54 -9.55 9.08 -9.48
C THR A 54 -8.81 10.12 -10.32
N LYS A 55 -9.29 10.38 -11.55
CA LYS A 55 -8.67 11.28 -12.52
C LYS A 55 -7.19 10.94 -12.78
N THR A 56 -6.90 9.64 -12.85
CA THR A 56 -5.57 9.12 -13.18
C THR A 56 -5.56 8.52 -14.57
N GLU A 57 -4.37 8.38 -15.16
CA GLU A 57 -4.18 7.73 -16.46
C GLU A 57 -3.09 6.67 -16.35
N LEU A 58 -3.31 5.68 -15.50
CA LEU A 58 -2.37 4.57 -15.33
C LEU A 58 -2.71 3.43 -16.29
N ALA A 59 -1.68 2.87 -16.92
CA ALA A 59 -1.82 1.67 -17.74
C ALA A 59 -2.27 0.47 -16.90
N GLN A 60 -3.02 -0.46 -17.52
CA GLN A 60 -3.47 -1.71 -16.89
C GLN A 60 -2.30 -2.49 -16.24
N LYS A 61 -1.14 -2.52 -16.91
CA LYS A 61 0.08 -3.16 -16.41
C LYS A 61 0.54 -2.60 -15.07
N THR A 62 0.35 -1.31 -14.82
CA THR A 62 0.68 -0.67 -13.55
C THR A 62 -0.20 -1.22 -12.42
N TYR A 63 -1.50 -1.36 -12.65
CA TYR A 63 -2.42 -1.95 -11.67
C TYR A 63 -2.09 -3.40 -11.37
N ILE A 64 -1.81 -4.19 -12.40
CA ILE A 64 -1.36 -5.59 -12.25
C ILE A 64 -0.12 -5.66 -11.36
N ASN A 65 0.92 -4.87 -11.69
CA ASN A 65 2.18 -4.85 -10.94
C ASN A 65 1.96 -4.44 -9.47
N MET A 66 1.11 -3.45 -9.20
CA MET A 66 0.81 -3.04 -7.82
C MET A 66 0.08 -4.14 -7.04
N THR A 67 -0.86 -4.84 -7.68
CA THR A 67 -1.57 -5.98 -7.08
C THR A 67 -0.61 -7.16 -6.84
N GLU A 68 0.30 -7.47 -7.75
CA GLU A 68 1.30 -8.52 -7.54
C GLU A 68 2.23 -8.21 -6.37
N ARG A 69 2.69 -6.95 -6.26
CA ARG A 69 3.49 -6.49 -5.12
C ARG A 69 2.72 -6.59 -3.81
N ALA A 70 1.43 -6.24 -3.81
CA ALA A 70 0.57 -6.38 -2.65
C ALA A 70 0.40 -7.85 -2.24
N LYS A 71 0.20 -8.77 -3.19
CA LYS A 71 0.16 -10.23 -2.94
C LYS A 71 1.45 -10.73 -2.31
N LYS A 72 2.61 -10.33 -2.86
CA LYS A 72 3.92 -10.73 -2.32
C LYS A 72 4.12 -10.27 -0.88
N ARG A 73 3.66 -9.05 -0.56
CA ARG A 73 3.68 -8.52 0.81
C ARG A 73 2.79 -9.33 1.75
N GLN A 74 1.56 -9.68 1.35
CA GLN A 74 0.67 -10.49 2.20
C GLN A 74 1.23 -11.88 2.50
N LYS A 75 1.85 -12.54 1.52
CA LYS A 75 2.54 -13.82 1.73
C LYS A 75 3.73 -13.72 2.69
N CYS A 76 4.42 -12.59 2.68
CA CYS A 76 5.54 -12.35 3.60
C CYS A 76 5.08 -12.03 5.03
N THR A 77 3.79 -11.70 5.22
CA THR A 77 3.14 -11.46 6.52
C THR A 77 2.29 -12.63 7.01
N GLU A 78 2.39 -13.83 6.40
CA GLU A 78 1.97 -15.04 7.10
C GLU A 78 2.67 -15.07 8.47
N PRO A 79 1.94 -15.33 9.57
CA PRO A 79 2.53 -15.29 10.90
C PRO A 79 3.50 -16.46 11.03
N LYS A 80 4.77 -16.22 10.70
CA LYS A 80 5.82 -16.71 11.58
C LYS A 80 5.63 -15.90 12.85
N GLU A 81 5.08 -16.57 13.86
CA GLU A 81 5.27 -16.27 15.27
C GLU A 81 6.70 -15.73 15.48
N GLN A 82 6.86 -14.41 15.37
CA GLN A 82 8.06 -13.73 15.81
C GLN A 82 7.70 -13.18 17.17
N ALA A 83 7.90 -14.08 18.13
CA ALA A 83 8.22 -13.73 19.49
C ALA A 83 9.15 -12.50 19.52
N LYS A 84 8.91 -11.67 20.54
CA LYS A 84 9.77 -10.61 21.11
C LYS A 84 11.24 -10.72 20.66
N THR A 85 11.93 -9.60 20.43
CA THR A 85 12.62 -8.84 21.48
C THR A 85 13.07 -7.51 20.82
N ILE A 86 12.48 -6.37 21.20
CA ILE A 86 13.10 -5.31 22.02
C ILE A 86 14.63 -5.24 21.86
N ASP A 87 15.12 -4.32 21.04
CA ASP A 87 16.43 -3.71 21.31
C ASP A 87 16.21 -2.22 21.53
N VAL A 88 16.47 -1.84 22.78
CA VAL A 88 16.55 -0.48 23.30
C VAL A 88 17.67 0.23 22.54
N ILE A 89 17.35 1.33 21.85
CA ILE A 89 18.37 2.26 21.38
C ILE A 89 18.77 3.10 22.59
N ASP A 90 19.89 2.70 23.19
CA ASP A 90 20.72 3.46 24.10
C ASP A 90 21.01 4.86 23.51
N GLN A 91 20.46 5.88 24.16
CA GLN A 91 20.79 7.27 23.85
C GLN A 91 22.13 7.58 24.50
N ASN A 92 23.19 7.37 23.75
CA ASN A 92 24.54 7.75 24.16
C ASN A 92 24.62 9.27 24.30
N GLU A 93 24.83 9.75 25.53
CA GLU A 93 25.01 11.14 25.89
C GLU A 93 26.23 11.73 25.17
N ALA A 94 25.98 12.67 24.25
CA ALA A 94 27.03 13.53 23.69
C ALA A 94 27.51 14.50 24.78
N LYS A 95 28.57 14.11 25.50
CA LYS A 95 29.30 15.00 26.38
C LYS A 95 30.18 15.92 25.53
N GLY A 96 29.83 17.20 25.49
CA GLY A 96 30.65 18.24 24.87
C GLY A 96 31.95 18.43 25.66
N ASP A 97 33.07 18.31 24.95
CA ASP A 97 34.40 18.63 25.45
C ASP A 97 34.71 20.09 25.05
N GLU A 98 34.80 20.98 26.04
CA GLU A 98 35.35 22.33 25.89
C GLU A 98 36.89 22.33 26.03
N PRO A 99 37.61 23.32 25.47
CA PRO A 99 39.02 23.19 25.06
C PRO A 99 40.03 23.70 26.10
N ARG A 100 41.20 23.04 26.19
CA ARG A 100 42.48 23.54 26.77
C ARG A 100 43.64 22.75 26.14
N GLY A 101 44.75 23.28 25.67
CA GLY A 101 45.28 24.64 25.61
C GLY A 101 46.61 24.60 24.83
N GLY A 102 47.08 25.77 24.44
CA GLY A 102 48.44 26.04 23.97
C GLY A 102 48.91 27.33 24.63
#